data_AF-A0A7W1AQM8-F1
#
_entry.id   AF-A0A7W1AQM8-F1
#
_cell.length_a   1.000
_cell.length_b   1.000
_cell.length_c   1.000
_cell.angle_alpha   90.00
_cell.angle_beta   90.00
_cell.angle_gamma   90.00
#
_symmetry.space_group_name_H-M   'P 1'
#
loop_
_entity.id
_entity.type
_entity.pdbx_description
1 polymer ?
#
loop_
_entity_poly.entity_id
_entity_poly.type
_entity_poly.pdbx_seq_one_letter_code
_entity_poly.pdbx_strand_id
1 'polypeptide(L)'
;MMLRLPALATACVLAAALLYWLAGVLGAQHKLAALEPLPPRANYAVTLAFPPERFHQLRLQDKGRVVEVRERTVYIMDMSPAALHDVAREYWVDTIVPWAGR
;
A
#
# COMPACT_ATOMS: atom_id res chain seq x y z
N MET A 1 -8.93 -42.12 -0.23
CA MET A 1 -7.97 -41.38 0.62
C MET A 1 -7.21 -40.25 -0.12
N MET A 2 -7.42 -40.06 -1.44
CA MET A 2 -6.66 -39.11 -2.26
C MET A 2 -7.18 -37.66 -2.27
N LEU A 3 -8.42 -37.40 -1.83
CA LEU A 3 -9.01 -36.04 -1.76
C LEU A 3 -8.60 -35.22 -0.52
N ARG A 4 -7.95 -35.82 0.48
CA ARG A 4 -7.57 -35.10 1.72
C ARG A 4 -6.38 -34.17 1.52
N LEU A 5 -5.42 -34.58 0.70
CA LEU A 5 -4.25 -33.79 0.33
C LEU A 5 -4.60 -32.51 -0.45
N PRO A 6 -5.40 -32.54 -1.53
CA PRO A 6 -5.80 -31.31 -2.22
C PRO A 6 -6.66 -30.40 -1.34
N ALA A 7 -7.56 -30.95 -0.50
CA ALA A 7 -8.34 -30.14 0.43
C ALA A 7 -7.47 -29.40 1.46
N LEU A 8 -6.47 -30.09 2.02
CA LEU A 8 -5.54 -29.50 2.97
C LEU A 8 -4.63 -28.45 2.29
N ALA A 9 -4.13 -28.74 1.09
CA ALA A 9 -3.36 -27.76 0.31
C ALA A 9 -4.18 -26.49 0.02
N THR A 10 -5.44 -26.64 -0.42
CA THR A 10 -6.35 -25.51 -0.62
C THR A 10 -6.57 -24.73 0.67
N ALA A 11 -6.81 -25.41 1.79
CA ALA A 11 -6.97 -24.76 3.09
C ALA A 11 -5.72 -23.96 3.50
N CYS A 12 -4.52 -24.50 3.27
CA CYS A 12 -3.26 -23.79 3.52
C CYS A 12 -3.11 -22.54 2.65
N VAL A 13 -3.45 -22.63 1.36
CA VAL A 13 -3.39 -21.47 0.45
C VAL A 13 -4.38 -20.38 0.88
N LEU A 14 -5.61 -20.76 1.25
CA LEU A 14 -6.62 -19.82 1.74
C LEU A 14 -6.18 -19.16 3.05
N ALA A 15 -5.61 -19.94 3.98
CA ALA A 15 -5.08 -19.41 5.23
C ALA A 15 -3.92 -18.42 4.98
N ALA A 16 -2.99 -18.75 4.08
CA ALA A 16 -1.89 -17.86 3.72
C ALA A 16 -2.39 -16.55 3.08
N ALA A 17 -3.37 -16.63 2.17
CA ALA A 17 -3.98 -15.46 1.55
C ALA A 17 -4.69 -14.57 2.59
N LEU A 18 -5.41 -15.17 3.54
CA LEU A 18 -6.08 -14.44 4.63
C LEU A 18 -5.05 -13.75 5.55
N LEU A 19 -3.98 -14.46 5.93
CA LEU A 19 -2.92 -13.91 6.76
C LEU A 19 -2.22 -12.74 6.07
N TYR A 20 -1.90 -12.87 4.78
CA TYR A 20 -1.34 -11.80 3.97
C TYR A 20 -2.28 -10.58 3.92
N TRP A 21 -3.57 -10.82 3.65
CA TRP A 21 -4.57 -9.76 3.60
C TRP A 21 -4.66 -9.01 4.93
N LEU A 22 -4.70 -9.74 6.05
CA LEU A 22 -4.79 -9.18 7.41
C LEU A 22 -3.52 -8.39 7.78
N ALA A 23 -2.35 -8.93 7.48
CA ALA A 23 -1.07 -8.24 7.70
C ALA A 23 -1.04 -6.90 6.95
N GLY A 24 -1.53 -6.86 5.71
CA GLY A 24 -1.67 -5.62 4.96
C GLY A 24 -2.60 -4.60 5.63
N VAL A 25 -3.77 -5.03 6.15
CA VAL A 25 -4.71 -4.15 6.86
C VAL A 25 -4.07 -3.56 8.12
N LEU A 26 -3.44 -4.39 8.95
CA LEU A 26 -2.78 -3.95 10.17
C LEU A 26 -1.59 -3.02 9.88
N GLY A 27 -0.80 -3.36 8.86
CA GLY A 27 0.31 -2.52 8.40
C GLY A 27 -0.15 -1.15 7.92
N ALA A 28 -1.26 -1.09 7.18
CA ALA A 28 -1.85 0.18 6.73
C ALA A 28 -2.32 1.04 7.90
N GLN A 29 -3.02 0.44 8.87
CA GLN A 29 -3.45 1.15 10.07
C GLN A 29 -2.26 1.74 10.84
N HIS A 30 -1.19 0.96 11.01
CA HIS A 30 0.02 1.44 11.68
C HIS A 30 0.67 2.61 10.95
N LYS A 31 0.85 2.51 9.62
CA LYS A 31 1.46 3.55 8.80
C LYS A 31 0.66 4.86 8.80
N LEU A 32 -0.67 4.77 8.90
CA LEU A 32 -1.56 5.93 8.80
C LEU A 32 -2.01 6.49 10.14
N ALA A 33 -1.77 5.82 11.26
CA ALA A 33 -2.25 6.22 12.58
C ALA A 33 -1.87 7.67 12.96
N ALA A 34 -0.68 8.13 12.56
CA ALA A 34 -0.21 9.48 12.83
C ALA A 34 -0.80 10.57 11.91
N LEU A 35 -1.54 10.17 10.86
CA LEU A 35 -2.10 11.06 9.84
C LEU A 35 -3.58 11.34 10.05
N GLU A 36 -4.25 10.62 10.96
CA GLU A 36 -5.67 10.79 11.22
C GLU A 36 -5.97 12.11 11.97
N PRO A 37 -7.04 12.84 11.62
CA PRO A 37 -8.02 12.51 10.59
C PRO A 37 -7.52 12.80 9.16
N LEU A 38 -7.77 11.88 8.22
CA LEU A 38 -7.40 12.08 6.82
C LEU A 38 -8.30 13.11 6.11
N PRO A 39 -7.75 14.15 5.47
CA PRO A 39 -8.53 15.11 4.69
C PRO A 39 -9.12 14.48 3.42
N PRO A 40 -10.17 15.07 2.81
CA PRO A 40 -10.84 14.50 1.64
C PRO A 40 -9.91 14.23 0.44
N ARG A 41 -8.93 15.12 0.22
CA ARG A 41 -7.81 14.94 -0.70
C ARG A 41 -6.58 15.65 -0.16
N ALA A 42 -5.41 15.01 -0.26
CA ALA A 42 -4.14 15.63 0.10
C ALA A 42 -2.97 15.03 -0.68
N ASN A 43 -1.81 15.68 -0.55
CA ASN A 43 -0.57 15.30 -1.20
C ASN A 43 0.32 14.55 -0.21
N TYR A 44 1.01 13.52 -0.69
CA TYR A 44 1.82 12.65 0.15
C TYR A 44 3.15 12.30 -0.52
N ALA A 45 4.16 12.11 0.31
CA ALA A 45 5.39 11.44 -0.08
C ALA A 45 5.30 9.99 0.38
N VAL A 46 5.25 9.07 -0.59
CA VAL A 46 5.17 7.63 -0.35
C VAL A 46 6.57 7.05 -0.51
N THR A 47 7.14 6.60 0.59
CA THR A 47 8.47 6.03 0.64
C THR A 47 8.37 4.51 0.60
N LEU A 48 9.10 3.89 -0.31
CA LEU A 48 9.14 2.45 -0.49
C LEU A 48 10.32 1.82 0.27
N ALA A 49 10.22 0.51 0.49
CA ALA A 49 11.29 -0.28 1.10
C ALA A 49 12.53 -0.41 0.18
N PHE A 50 12.37 -0.14 -1.12
CA PHE A 50 13.41 -0.23 -2.14
C PHE A 50 13.10 0.75 -3.29
N PRO A 51 14.04 1.03 -4.21
CA PRO A 51 13.80 1.93 -5.34
C PRO A 51 12.58 1.52 -6.19
N PRO A 52 11.67 2.45 -6.54
CA PRO A 52 10.43 2.15 -7.25
C PRO A 52 10.69 1.83 -8.72
N GLU A 53 10.39 0.60 -9.10
CA GLU A 53 10.24 0.22 -10.51
C GLU A 53 8.97 0.81 -11.16
N ARG A 54 8.89 0.72 -12.50
CA ARG A 54 7.78 1.27 -13.30
C ARG A 54 6.40 0.80 -12.83
N PHE A 55 6.27 -0.45 -12.39
CA PHE A 55 4.98 -0.96 -11.93
C PHE A 55 4.48 -0.25 -10.67
N HIS A 56 5.36 0.09 -9.73
CA HIS A 56 5.00 0.82 -8.51
C HIS A 56 4.48 2.20 -8.88
N GLN A 57 5.18 2.88 -9.79
CA GLN A 57 4.82 4.22 -10.23
C GLN A 57 3.44 4.21 -10.91
N LEU A 58 3.17 3.23 -11.77
CA LEU A 58 1.86 3.07 -12.41
C LEU A 58 0.76 2.76 -11.39
N ARG A 59 1.01 1.83 -10.46
CA ARG A 59 0.08 1.49 -9.38
C ARG A 59 -0.26 2.69 -8.49
N LEU A 60 0.71 3.56 -8.23
CA LEU A 60 0.54 4.79 -7.47
C LEU A 60 -0.15 5.89 -8.30
N GLN A 61 0.13 5.95 -9.61
CA GLN A 61 -0.51 6.87 -10.56
C GLN A 61 -2.01 6.57 -10.74
N ASP A 62 -2.46 5.33 -10.53
CA ASP A 62 -3.89 4.99 -10.50
C ASP A 62 -4.61 5.57 -9.26
N LYS A 63 -3.86 6.00 -8.25
CA LYS A 63 -4.36 6.42 -6.93
C LYS A 63 -4.28 7.94 -6.70
N GLY A 64 -3.49 8.63 -7.51
CA GLY A 64 -3.30 10.08 -7.48
C GLY A 64 -2.39 10.53 -8.63
N ARG A 65 -1.99 11.79 -8.65
CA ARG A 65 -1.08 12.31 -9.69
C ARG A 65 0.36 12.20 -9.22
N VAL A 66 1.15 11.28 -9.79
CA VAL A 66 2.59 11.22 -9.50
C VAL A 66 3.25 12.46 -10.10
N VAL A 67 4.00 13.19 -9.28
CA VAL A 67 4.71 14.42 -9.67
C VAL A 67 6.19 14.13 -9.89
N GLU A 68 6.78 13.33 -9.01
CA GLU A 68 8.20 13.10 -8.98
C GLU A 68 8.50 11.76 -8.33
N VAL A 69 9.62 11.17 -8.75
CA VAL A 69 10.24 10.03 -8.07
C VAL A 69 11.66 10.43 -7.72
N ARG A 70 12.00 10.34 -6.44
CA ARG A 70 13.35 10.64 -5.94
C ARG A 70 13.83 9.51 -5.05
N GLU A 71 14.92 8.87 -5.44
CA GLU A 71 15.48 7.70 -4.76
C GLU A 71 14.43 6.60 -4.56
N ARG A 72 13.92 6.45 -3.34
CA ARG A 72 12.90 5.47 -2.95
C ARG A 72 11.52 6.09 -2.67
N THR A 73 11.34 7.37 -2.93
CA THR A 73 10.14 8.13 -2.59
C THR A 73 9.42 8.60 -3.84
N VAL A 74 8.11 8.37 -3.88
CA VAL A 74 7.20 8.83 -4.92
C VAL A 74 6.33 9.93 -4.33
N TYR A 75 6.36 11.10 -4.96
CA TYR A 75 5.58 12.26 -4.56
C TYR A 75 4.28 12.29 -5.35
N ILE A 76 3.15 12.25 -4.65
CA ILE A 76 1.83 12.07 -5.25
C ILE A 76 0.92 13.17 -4.76
N MET A 77 0.21 13.81 -5.69
CA MET A 77 -0.82 14.78 -5.39
C MET A 77 -2.21 14.17 -5.40
N ASP A 78 -3.12 14.82 -4.67
CA ASP A 78 -4.56 14.60 -4.75
C ASP A 78 -4.98 13.15 -4.42
N MET A 79 -4.42 12.52 -3.39
CA MET A 79 -4.88 11.20 -2.95
C MET A 79 -6.10 11.31 -2.03
N SER A 80 -7.11 10.47 -2.25
CA SER A 80 -8.24 10.32 -1.33
C SER A 80 -7.88 9.42 -0.13
N PRO A 81 -8.62 9.47 0.99
CA PRO A 81 -8.42 8.56 2.11
C PRO A 81 -8.45 7.08 1.72
N ALA A 82 -9.41 6.69 0.87
CA ALA A 82 -9.52 5.31 0.37
C ALA A 82 -8.27 4.90 -0.45
N ALA A 83 -7.79 5.79 -1.32
CA ALA A 83 -6.57 5.56 -2.08
C ALA A 83 -5.34 5.45 -1.17
N LEU A 84 -5.28 6.24 -0.10
CA LEU A 84 -4.21 6.19 0.89
C LEU A 84 -4.19 4.86 1.65
N HIS A 85 -5.35 4.38 2.11
CA HIS A 85 -5.48 3.07 2.73
C HIS A 85 -5.06 1.95 1.78
N ASP A 86 -5.50 1.98 0.52
CA ASP A 86 -5.11 0.98 -0.48
C ASP A 86 -3.59 0.93 -0.65
N VAL A 87 -2.94 2.08 -0.80
CA VAL A 87 -1.47 2.18 -0.96
C VAL A 87 -0.75 1.72 0.31
N ALA A 88 -1.22 2.12 1.49
CA ALA A 88 -0.56 1.77 2.76
C ALA A 88 -0.54 0.26 3.05
N ARG A 89 -1.48 -0.51 2.47
CA ARG A 89 -1.54 -1.98 2.61
C ARG A 89 -0.46 -2.70 1.80
N GLU A 90 0.09 -2.06 0.78
CA GLU A 90 1.07 -2.68 -0.09
C GLU A 90 2.37 -2.97 0.71
N TYR A 91 2.89 -4.19 0.59
CA TYR A 91 4.02 -4.66 1.41
C TYR A 91 5.33 -3.89 1.14
N TRP A 92 5.45 -3.30 -0.06
CA TRP A 92 6.60 -2.54 -0.51
C TRP A 92 6.55 -1.06 -0.10
N VAL A 93 5.43 -0.58 0.45
CA VAL A 93 5.33 0.76 1.05
C VAL A 93 5.88 0.70 2.46
N ASP A 94 6.88 1.52 2.74
CA ASP A 94 7.53 1.63 4.04
C ASP A 94 6.84 2.70 4.89
N THR A 95 6.78 3.94 4.40
CA THR A 95 6.22 5.09 5.14
C THR A 95 5.45 6.02 4.23
N ILE A 96 4.42 6.66 4.76
CA ILE A 96 3.64 7.70 4.09
C ILE A 96 3.66 8.94 4.98
N VAL A 97 4.03 10.08 4.41
CA VAL A 97 4.00 11.37 5.13
C VAL A 97 3.30 12.43 4.29
N PRO A 98 2.64 13.44 4.91
CA PRO A 98 2.10 14.57 4.20
C PRO A 98 3.20 15.32 3.44
N TRP A 99 2.86 15.83 2.28
CA TRP A 99 3.78 16.62 1.45
C TRP A 99 3.09 17.90 1.03
N ALA A 100 3.74 19.06 1.18
CA ALA A 100 3.13 20.35 0.87
C ALA A 100 2.89 20.58 -0.63
N GLY A 101 3.44 19.72 -1.49
CA GLY A 101 3.48 19.96 -2.93
C GLY A 101 4.66 20.86 -3.33
N ARG A 102 4.90 20.92 -4.63
CA ARG A 102 5.74 21.94 -5.28
C ARG A 102 4.92 22.59 -6.37
#